data_AF-A0A0E3NFC1-F1
#
_entry.id   AF-A0A0E3NFC1-F1
#
_cell.length_a   1.000
_cell.length_b   1.000
_cell.length_c   1.000
_cell.angle_alpha   90.00
_cell.angle_beta   90.00
_cell.angle_gamma   90.00
#
_symmetry.space_group_name_H-M   'P 1'
#
loop_
_entity.id
_entity.type
_entity.pdbx_description
1 polymer ?
#
loop_
_entity_poly.entity_id
_entity_poly.type
_entity_poly.pdbx_seq_one_letter_code
_entity_poly.pdbx_strand_id
1 'polypeptide(L)' 'MYGVTIPKNAGKPELAAEFIKLLVEEPGQQIFIENDQPPIVPVITEGRDKIPEELQPLVE' A
#
# COMPACT_ATOMS: atom_id res chain seq x y z
N MET A 1 -14.58 1.89 1.68
CA MET A 1 -13.50 1.76 0.69
C MET A 1 -12.48 2.85 0.99
N TYR A 2 -11.21 2.49 1.07
CA TYR A 2 -10.11 3.38 1.47
C TYR A 2 -9.04 3.43 0.39
N GLY A 3 -8.36 4.58 0.28
CA GLY A 3 -7.24 4.79 -0.63
C GLY A 3 -6.07 5.43 0.11
N VAL A 4 -4.85 5.17 -0.37
CA VAL A 4 -3.60 5.66 0.22
C VAL A 4 -2.62 6.05 -0.89
N THR A 5 -1.73 7.00 -0.61
CA THR A 5 -0.69 7.44 -1.55
C THR A 5 0.55 7.95 -0.81
N ILE A 6 1.67 8.05 -1.53
CA ILE A 6 2.87 8.76 -1.08
C ILE A 6 2.85 10.15 -1.75
N PRO A 7 2.72 11.25 -0.99
CA PRO A 7 2.74 12.59 -1.57
C PRO A 7 4.04 12.85 -2.32
N LYS A 8 3.96 13.58 -3.45
CA LYS A 8 5.14 13.92 -4.28
C LYS A 8 6.21 14.72 -3.53
N ASN A 9 5.84 15.39 -2.43
CA ASN A 9 6.72 16.17 -1.57
C ASN A 9 7.00 15.47 -0.23
N ALA A 10 6.82 14.15 -0.12
CA ALA A 10 7.19 13.40 1.06
C ALA A 10 8.67 13.61 1.38
N GLY A 11 9.00 13.95 2.63
CA GLY A 11 10.40 14.22 3.03
C GLY A 11 11.27 12.96 3.12
N LYS A 12 10.66 11.77 3.13
CA LYS A 12 11.32 10.45 3.16
C LYS A 12 10.49 9.43 2.34
N PRO A 13 10.43 9.57 1.01
CA PRO A 13 9.56 8.75 0.17
C PRO A 13 9.92 7.26 0.22
N GLU A 14 11.18 6.91 0.47
CA GLU A 14 11.66 5.53 0.59
C GLU A 14 11.08 4.87 1.85
N LEU A 15 11.09 5.55 2.99
CA LEU A 15 10.47 5.03 4.23
C LEU A 15 8.94 4.98 4.12
N ALA A 16 8.34 5.89 3.35
CA ALA A 16 6.92 5.84 3.09
C ALA A 16 6.57 4.59 2.26
N ALA A 17 7.41 4.22 1.29
CA ALA A 17 7.22 3.02 0.49
C ALA A 17 7.31 1.75 1.34
N GLU A 18 8.29 1.64 2.24
CA GLU A 18 8.39 0.53 3.21
C GLU A 18 7.14 0.44 4.13
N PHE A 19 6.60 1.59 4.54
CA PHE A 19 5.36 1.60 5.33
C PHE A 19 4.15 1.12 4.52
N ILE A 20 4.02 1.57 3.27
CA ILE A 20 2.94 1.11 2.38
C ILE A 20 3.09 -0.38 2.08
N LYS A 21 4.32 -0.88 1.92
CA LYS A 21 4.59 -2.32 1.75
C LYS A 21 4.05 -3.13 2.92
N LEU A 22 4.40 -2.74 4.15
CA LEU A 22 3.87 -3.38 5.36
C LEU A 22 2.34 -3.34 5.41
N LEU A 23 1.73 -2.22 5.02
CA LEU A 23 0.28 -2.03 5.00
C LEU A 23 -0.43 -2.99 4.04
N VAL A 24 0.16 -3.25 2.86
CA VAL A 24 -0.46 -4.06 1.80
C VAL A 24 -0.06 -5.54 1.84
N GLU A 25 0.98 -5.90 2.59
CA GLU A 25 1.37 -7.31 2.83
C GLU A 25 0.50 -7.98 3.91
N GLU A 26 0.64 -9.30 4.05
CA GLU A 26 -0.13 -10.14 4.99
C GLU A 26 -0.21 -9.56 6.42
N PRO A 27 0.88 -9.06 7.04
CA PRO A 27 0.78 -8.48 8.39
C PRO A 27 -0.16 -7.29 8.47
N GLY A 28 -0.12 -6.39 7.48
CA GLY A 28 -1.02 -5.25 7.39
C GLY A 28 -2.45 -5.67 7.12
N GLN A 29 -2.66 -6.59 6.17
CA GLN A 29 -3.98 -7.11 5.84
C GLN A 29 -4.67 -7.78 7.04
N GLN A 30 -3.92 -8.54 7.83
CA GLN A 30 -4.44 -9.21 9.02
C GLN A 30 -4.92 -8.21 10.09
N ILE A 31 -4.19 -7.11 10.30
CA ILE A 31 -4.63 -6.02 11.19
C ILE A 31 -5.97 -5.45 10.73
N PHE A 32 -6.16 -5.28 9.42
CA PHE A 32 -7.42 -4.80 8.85
C PHE A 32 -8.58 -5.78 9.07
N ILE A 33 -8.33 -7.08 8.91
CA ILE A 33 -9.33 -8.15 9.19
C ILE A 33 -9.72 -8.17 10.66
N GLU A 34 -8.75 -8.11 11.58
CA GLU A 34 -8.99 -8.13 13.03
C GLU A 34 -9.76 -6.92 13.55
N ASN A 35 -9.73 -5.81 12.81
CA ASN A 35 -10.44 -4.57 13.14
C ASN A 35 -11.74 -4.39 12.31
N ASP A 36 -12.32 -5.47 11.78
CA ASP A 36 -13.57 -5.46 11.01
C ASP A 36 -13.53 -4.55 9.77
N GLN A 37 -12.35 -4.40 9.16
CA GLN A 37 -12.13 -3.66 7.93
C GLN A 37 -11.50 -4.55 6.84
N PRO A 38 -12.23 -5.52 6.26
CA PRO A 38 -11.67 -6.42 5.26
C PRO A 38 -10.96 -5.65 4.12
N PRO A 39 -9.68 -5.94 3.84
CA PRO A 39 -8.91 -5.25 2.81
C PRO A 39 -9.36 -5.66 1.40
N ILE A 40 -9.00 -4.87 0.40
CA ILE A 40 -9.14 -5.23 -1.01
C ILE A 40 -7.89 -6.01 -1.40
N VAL A 41 -8.06 -7.30 -1.72
CA VAL A 41 -6.97 -8.22 -2.10
C VAL A 41 -7.30 -8.86 -3.44
N PRO A 42 -6.45 -8.71 -4.48
CA PRO A 42 -5.23 -7.89 -4.49
C PRO A 42 -5.53 -6.39 -4.43
N VAL A 43 -4.56 -5.60 -3.94
CA VAL A 43 -4.70 -4.14 -3.83
C VAL A 43 -4.77 -3.54 -5.23
N ILE A 44 -5.77 -2.71 -5.50
CA ILE A 44 -5.97 -2.08 -6.81
C ILE A 44 -5.27 -0.72 -6.83
N THR A 45 -4.51 -0.44 -7.89
CA THR A 45 -3.83 0.85 -8.08
C THR A 45 -4.18 1.54 -9.38
N GLU A 46 -4.05 2.86 -9.40
CA GLU A 46 -4.06 3.66 -10.62
C GLU A 46 -2.66 4.22 -10.85
N GLY A 47 -2.07 3.96 -12.02
CA GLY A 47 -0.71 4.39 -12.35
C GLY A 47 0.37 3.54 -11.71
N ARG A 48 0.30 2.22 -11.89
CA ARG A 48 1.29 1.22 -11.41
C ARG A 48 2.72 1.54 -11.83
N ASP A 49 2.91 2.19 -12.98
CA ASP A 49 4.19 2.67 -13.49
C ASP A 49 4.75 3.90 -12.74
N LYS A 50 3.95 4.53 -11.86
CA LYS A 50 4.28 5.77 -11.13
C LYS A 50 4.54 5.55 -9.64
N ILE A 51 4.43 4.31 -9.16
CA ILE A 51 4.74 3.96 -7.76
C ILE A 51 6.15 3.32 -7.68
N PRO A 52 6.79 3.33 -6.49
CA PRO A 52 8.06 2.65 -6.25
C PRO A 52 8.07 1.20 -6.77
N GLU A 53 9.17 0.78 -7.38
CA GLU A 53 9.29 -0.55 -8.02
C GLU A 53 8.97 -1.70 -7.06
N GLU A 54 9.34 -1.58 -5.79
CA GLU A 54 9.08 -2.57 -4.75
C GLU A 54 7.60 -2.79 -4.42
N LEU A 55 6.74 -1.81 -4.73
CA LEU A 55 5.29 -1.91 -4.51
C LEU A 55 4.55 -2.46 -5.72
N GLN A 56 5.14 -2.42 -6.93
CA GLN A 56 4.48 -2.87 -8.15
C GLN A 56 4.08 -4.35 -8.15
N PRO A 57 4.83 -5.30 -7.55
CA PRO A 57 4.42 -6.69 -7.45
C PRO A 57 3.23 -6.94 -6.51
N LEU A 58 2.87 -5.96 -5.67
CA LEU A 58 1.88 -6.11 -4.59
C LEU A 58 0.50 -5.56 -4.98
N VAL A 59 0.36 -5.00 -6.19
CA VAL A 59 -0.84 -4.32 -6.66
C VAL A 59 -1.22 -4.77 -8.07
N GLU A 60 -2.52 -4.67 -8.39
CA GLU A 60 -3.09 -4.80 -9.74
C GLU A 60 -3.28 -3.44 -10.40
#